data_AF-X1KZ79-F1
#
_entry.id   AF-X1KZ79-F1
#
_cell.length_a   1.000
_cell.length_b   1.000
_cell.length_c   1.000
_cell.angle_alpha   90.00
_cell.angle_beta   90.00
_cell.angle_gamma   90.00
#
_symmetry.space_group_name_H-M   'P 1'
#
loop_
_entity.id
_entity.type
_entity.pdbx_description
1 polymer ?
#
loop_
_entity_poly.entity_id
_entity_poly.type
_entity_poly.pdbx_seq_one_letter_code
_entity_poly.pdbx_strand_id
1 'polypeptide(L)'
;MIKDVCRTEVVPDGLVFNPETVKGQRIKEDVDYEGVRVKFLGFLDRSRIHMQIDIGFGDITYPKPKLIEYPVILDFPKPHLKGYPAESVVSEKFEAMVKLGLLNSRMKDFYDIWLMMHQFDFEGSKLTEALRRTFTY
;
A
#
# COMPACT_ATOMS: atom_id res chain seq x y z
N MET A 1 -16.67 0.76 10.24
CA MET A 1 -15.47 0.00 9.85
C MET A 1 -14.19 0.54 10.49
N ILE A 2 -13.55 1.62 10.01
CA ILE A 2 -12.23 2.04 10.56
C ILE A 2 -12.30 2.40 12.06
N LYS A 3 -13.39 3.05 12.52
CA LYS A 3 -13.61 3.29 13.95
C LYS A 3 -13.66 2.00 14.78
N ASP A 4 -14.16 0.91 14.21
CA ASP A 4 -14.29 -0.39 14.88
C ASP A 4 -12.93 -1.09 14.94
N VAL A 5 -12.12 -0.97 13.87
CA VAL A 5 -10.72 -1.41 13.87
C VAL A 5 -9.92 -0.69 14.97
N CYS A 6 -10.08 0.62 15.12
CA CYS A 6 -9.42 1.38 16.19
C CYS A 6 -9.81 0.95 17.61
N ARG A 7 -10.96 0.27 17.78
CA ARG A 7 -11.47 -0.21 19.07
C ARG A 7 -11.22 -1.70 19.29
N THR A 8 -10.59 -2.38 18.34
CA THR A 8 -10.30 -3.81 18.45
C THR A 8 -9.32 -4.04 19.59
N GLU A 9 -9.68 -4.95 20.49
CA GLU A 9 -8.81 -5.35 21.59
C GLU A 9 -7.61 -6.14 21.04
N VAL A 10 -6.41 -5.73 21.46
CA VAL A 10 -5.15 -6.36 21.07
C VAL A 10 -4.29 -6.60 22.31
N VAL A 11 -3.29 -7.47 22.18
CA VAL A 11 -2.24 -7.57 23.20
C VAL A 11 -1.60 -6.19 23.36
N PRO A 12 -1.46 -5.64 24.59
CA PRO A 12 -0.93 -4.30 24.79
C PRO A 12 0.46 -4.12 24.16
N ASP A 13 0.53 -3.24 23.16
CA ASP A 13 1.72 -2.91 22.39
C ASP A 13 2.18 -1.45 22.60
N GLY A 14 1.47 -0.74 23.49
CA GLY A 14 1.70 0.67 23.81
C GLY A 14 0.97 1.65 22.89
N LEU A 15 0.33 1.18 21.81
CA LEU A 15 -0.43 2.03 20.90
C LEU A 15 -1.90 2.13 21.30
N VAL A 16 -2.41 3.37 21.30
CA VAL A 16 -3.83 3.65 21.49
C VAL A 16 -4.32 4.47 20.31
N PHE A 17 -5.37 4.02 19.63
CA PHE A 17 -5.98 4.75 18.51
C PHE A 17 -7.22 5.52 18.98
N ASN A 18 -7.39 6.75 18.50
CA ASN A 18 -8.57 7.56 18.82
C ASN A 18 -9.63 7.45 17.69
N PRO A 19 -10.70 6.65 17.87
CA PRO A 19 -11.72 6.44 16.85
C PRO A 19 -12.51 7.71 16.52
N GLU A 20 -12.57 8.70 17.41
CA GLU A 20 -13.30 9.95 17.15
C GLU A 20 -12.55 10.90 16.22
N THR A 21 -11.26 10.67 16.01
CA THR A 21 -10.44 11.46 15.09
C THR A 21 -10.48 10.94 13.65
N VAL A 22 -11.15 9.80 13.41
CA VAL A 22 -11.25 9.17 12.09
C VAL A 22 -12.02 10.07 11.12
N LYS A 23 -11.33 10.51 10.07
CA LYS A 23 -11.88 11.30 8.97
C LYS A 23 -11.52 10.67 7.64
N GLY A 24 -12.54 10.34 6.84
CA GLY A 24 -12.37 9.88 5.46
C GLY A 24 -12.58 11.03 4.48
N GLN A 25 -11.76 11.09 3.44
CA GLN A 25 -11.93 12.00 2.31
C GLN A 25 -11.74 11.22 1.01
N ARG A 26 -12.52 11.58 -0.02
CA ARG A 26 -12.28 11.06 -1.36
C ARG A 26 -10.97 11.64 -1.89
N ILE A 27 -10.15 10.80 -2.50
CA ILE A 27 -8.97 11.20 -3.26
C ILE A 27 -9.27 10.99 -4.73
N LYS A 28 -8.96 12.01 -5.53
CA LYS A 28 -8.82 11.94 -6.97
C LYS A 28 -7.39 12.38 -7.26
N GLU A 29 -6.45 11.46 -7.13
CA GLU A 29 -5.08 11.69 -7.55
C GLU A 29 -5.03 11.27 -9.03
N ASP A 30 -5.10 12.27 -9.92
CA ASP A 30 -4.99 12.18 -11.38
C ASP A 30 -5.98 11.23 -12.08
N VAL A 31 -7.08 11.83 -12.60
CA VAL A 31 -8.03 11.40 -13.65
C VAL A 31 -8.65 9.98 -13.59
N ASP A 32 -7.94 8.94 -13.16
CA ASP A 32 -8.32 7.53 -13.29
C ASP A 32 -8.42 6.74 -11.96
N TYR A 33 -7.98 7.31 -10.83
CA TYR A 33 -8.04 6.64 -9.52
C TYR A 33 -9.04 7.30 -8.57
N GLU A 34 -10.20 6.65 -8.39
CA GLU A 34 -11.10 6.94 -7.28
C GLU A 34 -10.64 6.17 -6.03
N GLY A 35 -10.39 6.89 -4.94
CA GLY A 35 -9.99 6.27 -3.68
C GLY A 35 -10.54 6.99 -2.46
N VAL A 36 -10.33 6.38 -1.30
CA VAL A 36 -10.65 6.98 0.01
C VAL A 36 -9.38 7.03 0.86
N ARG A 37 -9.00 8.23 1.28
CA ARG A 37 -7.96 8.46 2.27
C ARG A 37 -8.60 8.65 3.64
N VAL A 38 -8.22 7.81 4.59
CA VAL A 38 -8.67 7.88 5.98
C VAL A 38 -7.52 8.34 6.86
N LYS A 39 -7.72 9.42 7.61
CA LYS A 39 -6.76 9.94 8.59
C LYS A 39 -7.33 9.83 9.99
N PHE A 40 -6.47 9.52 10.97
CA PHE A 40 -6.81 9.45 12.38
C PHE A 40 -5.56 9.60 13.24
N LEU A 41 -5.73 9.71 14.55
CA LEU A 41 -4.63 9.84 15.51
C LEU A 41 -4.42 8.52 16.27
N GLY A 42 -3.15 8.12 16.33
CA GLY A 42 -2.63 7.13 17.26
C GLY A 42 -1.76 7.82 18.32
N PHE A 43 -1.59 7.16 19.46
CA PHE A 43 -0.81 7.63 20.58
C PHE A 43 0.11 6.51 21.06
N LEU A 44 1.40 6.82 21.20
CA LEU A 44 2.37 5.97 21.89
C LEU A 44 2.82 6.74 23.14
N ASP A 45 2.25 6.37 24.29
CA ASP A 45 2.30 7.18 25.51
C ASP A 45 1.88 8.65 25.21
N ARG A 46 2.75 9.64 25.45
CA ARG A 46 2.47 11.06 25.18
C ARG A 46 2.69 11.47 23.72
N SER A 47 3.28 10.60 22.90
CA SER A 47 3.63 10.90 21.51
C SER A 47 2.41 10.75 20.59
N ARG A 48 2.12 11.79 19.81
CA ARG A 48 1.02 11.80 18.84
C ARG A 48 1.51 11.36 17.45
N ILE A 49 0.87 10.33 16.90
CA ILE A 49 1.18 9.75 15.59
C ILE A 49 0.00 10.01 14.64
N HIS A 50 0.26 10.64 13.50
CA HIS A 50 -0.76 10.83 12.47
C HIS A 50 -0.81 9.58 11.59
N MET A 51 -1.92 8.86 11.66
CA MET A 51 -2.16 7.65 10.89
C MET A 51 -2.88 7.99 9.59
N GLN A 52 -2.52 7.31 8.51
CA GLN A 52 -3.17 7.42 7.21
C GLN A 52 -3.35 6.02 6.61
N ILE A 53 -4.54 5.75 6.11
CA ILE A 53 -4.87 4.57 5.32
C ILE A 53 -5.44 5.05 4.00
N ASP A 54 -4.82 4.66 2.90
CA ASP A 54 -5.30 4.94 1.56
C ASP A 54 -5.92 3.68 0.97
N ILE A 55 -7.13 3.82 0.43
CA ILE A 55 -7.92 2.74 -0.15
C ILE A 55 -8.12 3.08 -1.62
N GLY A 56 -7.43 2.36 -2.50
CA GLY A 56 -7.64 2.38 -3.95
C GLY A 56 -8.71 1.37 -4.36
N PHE A 57 -9.37 1.64 -5.48
CA PHE A 57 -10.36 0.74 -6.09
C PHE A 57 -10.03 0.56 -7.57
N GLY A 58 -10.23 -0.65 -8.08
CA GLY A 58 -10.15 -0.95 -9.51
C GLY A 58 -8.82 -1.52 -10.00
N ASP A 59 -7.79 -1.57 -9.15
CA ASP A 59 -6.45 -2.02 -9.55
C ASP A 59 -6.46 -3.46 -10.09
N ILE A 60 -5.86 -3.64 -11.27
CA ILE A 60 -5.64 -4.96 -11.85
C ILE A 60 -4.41 -5.57 -11.18
N THR A 61 -4.62 -6.59 -10.36
CA THR A 61 -3.54 -7.32 -9.70
C THR A 61 -3.22 -8.62 -10.45
N TYR A 62 -1.96 -8.74 -10.88
CA TYR A 62 -1.43 -9.97 -11.44
C TYR A 62 0.05 -10.18 -11.05
N PRO A 63 0.43 -11.39 -10.60
CA PRO A 63 -0.42 -12.52 -10.21
C PRO A 63 -1.45 -12.18 -9.11
N LYS A 64 -2.26 -13.16 -8.67
CA LYS A 64 -3.19 -12.91 -7.57
C LYS A 64 -2.42 -12.55 -6.28
N PRO A 65 -2.99 -11.68 -5.40
CA PRO A 65 -2.41 -11.41 -4.09
C PRO A 65 -2.10 -12.69 -3.31
N LYS A 66 -0.94 -12.70 -2.65
CA LYS A 66 -0.45 -13.85 -1.89
C LYS A 66 -0.59 -13.58 -0.41
N LEU A 67 -0.77 -14.63 0.38
CA LEU A 67 -0.65 -14.50 1.83
C LEU A 67 0.83 -14.32 2.19
N ILE A 68 1.15 -13.29 2.95
CA ILE A 68 2.50 -12.98 3.42
C ILE A 68 2.52 -12.94 4.94
N GLU A 69 3.64 -13.34 5.52
CA GLU A 69 3.95 -13.03 6.92
C GLU A 69 4.59 -11.66 6.98
N TYR A 70 3.93 -10.72 7.66
CA TYR A 70 4.50 -9.40 7.85
C TYR A 70 5.54 -9.42 8.98
N PRO A 71 6.70 -8.78 8.82
CA PRO A 71 7.70 -8.73 9.89
C PRO A 71 7.16 -7.99 11.11
N VAL A 72 7.54 -8.48 12.29
CA VAL A 72 7.18 -7.89 13.58
C VAL A 72 8.43 -7.30 14.24
N ILE A 73 8.25 -6.18 14.95
CA ILE A 73 9.33 -5.52 15.71
C ILE A 73 9.34 -6.03 17.16
N LEU A 74 8.17 -6.32 17.71
CA LEU A 74 7.99 -6.91 19.04
C LEU A 74 7.88 -8.44 18.91
N ASP A 75 8.05 -9.15 20.03
CA ASP A 75 7.92 -10.62 20.12
C ASP A 75 6.45 -11.08 20.06
N PHE A 76 5.72 -10.64 19.03
CA PHE A 76 4.35 -11.02 18.75
C PHE A 76 4.27 -12.00 17.58
N PRO A 77 3.17 -12.76 17.47
CA PRO A 77 2.91 -13.58 16.29
C PRO A 77 2.92 -12.71 15.02
N LYS A 78 3.61 -13.18 13.98
CA LYS A 78 3.61 -12.50 12.68
C LYS A 78 2.19 -12.49 12.11
N PRO A 79 1.63 -11.32 11.73
CA PRO A 79 0.32 -11.28 11.13
C PRO A 79 0.40 -11.79 9.68
N HIS A 80 -0.63 -12.54 9.28
CA HIS A 80 -0.79 -13.00 7.91
C HIS A 80 -1.66 -12.01 7.14
N LEU A 81 -1.07 -11.35 6.14
CA LEU A 81 -1.75 -10.34 5.33
C LEU A 81 -1.82 -10.77 3.87
N LYS A 82 -2.84 -10.31 3.14
CA LYS A 82 -2.82 -10.39 1.68
C LYS A 82 -1.89 -9.31 1.15
N GLY A 83 -0.72 -9.72 0.66
CA GLY A 83 0.25 -8.85 0.02
C GLY A 83 0.09 -8.84 -1.50
N TYR A 84 0.35 -7.67 -2.09
CA TYR A 84 0.49 -7.56 -3.54
C TYR A 84 1.75 -8.30 -3.99
N PRO A 85 1.71 -9.01 -5.12
CA PRO A 85 2.92 -9.61 -5.67
C PRO A 85 3.84 -8.52 -6.21
N ALA A 86 5.14 -8.79 -6.18
CA ALA A 86 6.17 -7.83 -6.62
C ALA A 86 5.95 -7.39 -8.07
N GLU A 87 5.44 -8.28 -8.92
CA GLU A 87 5.12 -8.00 -10.32
C GLU A 87 4.07 -6.90 -10.48
N SER A 88 3.02 -6.89 -9.65
CA SER A 88 2.00 -5.84 -9.69
C SER A 88 2.56 -4.50 -9.22
N VAL A 89 3.32 -4.50 -8.13
CA VAL A 89 3.93 -3.27 -7.59
C VAL A 89 4.88 -2.62 -8.61
N VAL A 90 5.72 -3.43 -9.27
CA VAL A 90 6.59 -2.93 -10.35
C VAL A 90 5.76 -2.40 -11.52
N SER A 91 4.72 -3.13 -11.92
CA SER A 91 3.90 -2.77 -13.08
C SER A 91 3.15 -1.45 -12.88
N GLU A 92 2.55 -1.24 -11.71
CA GLU A 92 1.84 0.00 -11.34
C GLU A 92 2.81 1.19 -11.29
N LYS A 93 3.97 1.03 -10.66
CA LYS A 93 5.00 2.08 -10.62
C LYS A 93 5.51 2.44 -12.01
N PHE A 94 5.75 1.43 -12.85
CA PHE A 94 6.22 1.65 -14.21
C PHE A 94 5.16 2.33 -15.08
N GLU A 95 3.89 1.93 -14.94
CA GLU A 95 2.77 2.58 -15.61
C GLU A 95 2.67 4.06 -15.21
N ALA A 96 2.70 4.36 -13.92
CA ALA A 96 2.70 5.74 -13.44
C ALA A 96 3.89 6.55 -14.01
N MET A 97 5.08 5.92 -14.10
CA MET A 97 6.25 6.55 -14.69
C MET A 97 6.06 6.93 -16.16
N VAL A 98 5.40 6.05 -16.93
CA VAL A 98 5.12 6.26 -18.36
C VAL A 98 3.96 7.26 -18.55
N LYS A 99 2.84 7.09 -17.84
CA LYS A 99 1.65 7.96 -17.95
C LYS A 99 1.96 9.42 -17.58
N LEU A 100 2.79 9.66 -16.57
CA LEU A 100 3.17 11.02 -16.16
C LEU A 100 4.22 11.67 -17.07
N GLY A 101 5.07 10.89 -17.72
CA GLY A 101 6.07 11.37 -18.67
C GLY A 101 6.92 12.54 -18.15
N LEU A 102 6.91 13.66 -18.88
CA LEU A 102 7.69 14.86 -18.55
C LEU A 102 7.24 15.60 -17.28
N LEU A 103 6.03 15.32 -16.78
CA LEU A 103 5.50 15.90 -15.54
C LEU A 103 5.80 15.02 -14.32
N ASN A 104 6.54 13.94 -14.50
CA ASN A 104 6.78 12.98 -13.43
C ASN A 104 7.68 13.57 -12.33
N SER A 105 7.11 13.74 -11.14
CA SER A 105 7.81 14.14 -9.92
C SER A 105 8.04 12.97 -8.95
N ARG A 106 7.59 11.76 -9.30
CA ARG A 106 7.68 10.55 -8.48
C ARG A 106 9.02 9.84 -8.66
N MET A 107 10.13 10.55 -8.42
CA MET A 107 11.49 9.99 -8.54
C MET A 107 11.72 8.74 -7.67
N LYS A 108 10.96 8.60 -6.58
CA LYS A 108 10.98 7.41 -5.73
C LYS A 108 10.57 6.14 -6.48
N ASP A 109 9.63 6.21 -7.44
CA ASP A 109 9.17 5.03 -8.16
C ASP A 109 10.29 4.40 -9.00
N PHE A 110 11.16 5.21 -9.60
CA PHE A 110 12.36 4.72 -10.30
C PHE A 110 13.29 3.95 -9.36
N TYR A 111 13.54 4.50 -8.17
CA TYR A 111 14.39 3.86 -7.16
C TYR A 111 13.75 2.58 -6.62
N ASP A 112 12.45 2.60 -6.34
CA ASP A 112 11.71 1.43 -5.87
C ASP A 112 11.77 0.30 -6.91
N ILE A 113 11.54 0.59 -8.19
CA ILE A 113 11.68 -0.41 -9.27
C ILE A 113 13.12 -0.93 -9.33
N TRP A 114 14.12 -0.04 -9.35
CA TRP A 114 15.52 -0.45 -9.37
C TRP A 114 15.83 -1.38 -8.19
N LEU A 115 15.44 -1.01 -6.97
CA LEU A 115 15.66 -1.79 -5.77
C LEU A 115 14.97 -3.16 -5.86
N MET A 116 13.71 -3.18 -6.29
CA MET A 116 12.95 -4.42 -6.43
C MET A 116 13.57 -5.36 -7.46
N MET A 117 14.04 -4.85 -8.61
CA MET A 117 14.75 -5.63 -9.63
C MET A 117 16.04 -6.28 -9.11
N HIS A 118 16.65 -5.73 -8.05
CA HIS A 118 17.85 -6.29 -7.43
C HIS A 118 17.55 -7.21 -6.23
N GLN A 119 16.36 -7.11 -5.64
CA GLN A 119 15.97 -7.88 -4.46
C GLN A 119 15.13 -9.12 -4.78
N PHE A 120 14.41 -9.11 -5.90
CA PHE A 120 13.49 -10.19 -6.27
C PHE A 120 13.88 -10.80 -7.60
N ASP A 121 13.83 -12.13 -7.67
CA ASP A 121 13.91 -12.85 -8.93
C ASP A 121 12.55 -12.84 -9.63
N PHE A 122 12.50 -12.18 -10.78
CA PHE A 122 11.30 -12.10 -11.60
C PHE A 122 11.31 -13.18 -12.68
N GLU A 123 10.22 -13.95 -12.75
CA GLU A 123 9.95 -14.76 -13.95
C GLU A 123 9.47 -13.83 -15.06
N GLY A 124 10.27 -13.65 -16.11
CA GLY A 124 10.01 -12.66 -17.16
C GLY A 124 8.60 -12.76 -17.76
N SER A 125 8.09 -13.98 -17.97
CA SER A 125 6.73 -14.22 -18.46
C SER A 125 5.64 -13.60 -17.56
N LYS A 126 5.78 -13.74 -16.23
CA LYS A 126 4.82 -13.22 -15.24
C LYS A 126 4.90 -11.72 -15.13
N LEU A 127 6.10 -11.15 -15.11
CA LEU A 127 6.30 -9.71 -15.07
C LEU A 127 5.76 -9.04 -16.34
N THR A 128 6.04 -9.61 -17.52
CA THR A 128 5.50 -9.10 -18.79
C THR A 128 3.97 -9.14 -18.80
N GLU A 129 3.35 -10.22 -18.31
CA GLU A 129 1.89 -10.30 -18.24
C GLU A 129 1.29 -9.32 -17.23
N ALA A 130 1.95 -9.09 -16.09
CA ALA A 130 1.55 -8.07 -15.12
C ALA A 130 1.57 -6.68 -15.77
N LEU A 131 2.68 -6.31 -16.42
CA LEU A 131 2.82 -5.06 -17.16
C LEU A 131 1.72 -4.90 -18.21
N ARG A 132 1.49 -5.93 -19.03
CA ARG A 132 0.46 -5.90 -20.07
C ARG A 132 -0.92 -5.62 -19.49
N ARG A 133 -1.27 -6.28 -18.38
CA ARG A 133 -2.58 -6.09 -17.72
C ARG A 133 -2.72 -4.72 -17.10
N THR A 134 -1.69 -4.24 -16.40
CA THR A 134 -1.71 -2.92 -15.78
C THR A 134 -1.89 -1.82 -16.84
N PHE A 135 -1.19 -1.89 -17.98
CA PHE A 135 -1.32 -0.88 -19.04
C PHE A 135 -2.63 -0.94 -19.84
N THR A 136 -3.44 -1.98 -19.65
CA THR A 136 -4.80 -2.05 -20.25
C THR A 136 -5.86 -1.41 -19.37
N TYR A 137 -5.49 -0.93 -18.17
CA TYR A 137 -6.35 -0.21 -17.25
C TYR A 137 -6.33 1.30 -17.50
#